data_AF-A0A4Q3E1A0-F1
#
_entry.id   AF-A0A4Q3E1A0-F1
#
_cell.length_a   1.000
_cell.length_b   1.000
_cell.length_c   1.000
_cell.angle_alpha   90.00
_cell.angle_beta   90.00
_cell.angle_gamma   90.00
#
_symmetry.space_group_name_H-M   'P 1'
#
loop_
_entity.id
_entity.type
_entity.pdbx_description
1 polymer ?
#
loop_
_entity_poly.entity_id
_entity_poly.type
_entity_poly.pdbx_seq_one_letter_code
_entity_poly.pdbx_strand_id
1 'polypeptide(L)' 'IDAPASFQHFTPLLCDATAIKTAARANPTLYLLKEGVIVDKWSYADLDRAFKAVQQLPAP' A
#
# COMPACT_ATOMS: atom_id res chain seq x y z
N ILE A 1 24.12 -2.51 -3.38
CA ILE A 1 23.09 -1.67 -2.71
C ILE A 1 22.34 -2.64 -1.82
N ASP A 2 22.56 -2.56 -0.51
CA ASP A 2 21.89 -3.47 0.43
C ASP A 2 20.38 -3.18 0.46
N ALA A 3 19.60 -4.23 0.72
CA ALA A 3 18.16 -4.09 0.82
C ALA A 3 17.78 -3.24 2.04
N PRO A 4 16.77 -2.35 1.94
CA PRO A 4 16.30 -1.58 3.08
C PRO A 4 15.75 -2.50 4.18
N ALA A 5 15.94 -2.11 5.45
CA ALA A 5 15.50 -2.88 6.61
C ALA A 5 13.99 -3.17 6.62
N SER A 6 13.18 -2.35 5.94
CA SER A 6 11.74 -2.58 5.78
C SER A 6 11.40 -3.91 5.09
N PHE A 7 12.30 -4.45 4.26
CA PHE A 7 12.09 -5.74 3.59
C PHE A 7 12.23 -6.95 4.52
N GLN A 8 12.65 -6.74 5.78
CA GLN A 8 12.63 -7.78 6.81
C GLN A 8 11.21 -8.00 7.36
N HIS A 9 10.34 -7.00 7.26
CA HIS A 9 8.97 -7.05 7.78
C HIS A 9 7.91 -7.19 6.69
N PHE A 10 8.26 -6.88 5.43
CA PHE A 10 7.34 -6.94 4.30
C PHE A 10 8.01 -7.62 3.11
N THR A 11 7.31 -8.57 2.52
CA THR A 11 7.73 -9.21 1.27
C THR A 11 7.41 -8.28 0.11
N PRO A 12 8.42 -7.75 -0.62
CA PRO A 12 8.16 -6.97 -1.82
C PRO A 12 7.54 -7.88 -2.89
N LEU A 13 6.43 -7.44 -3.46
CA LEU A 13 5.75 -8.14 -4.55
C LEU A 13 5.97 -7.42 -5.87
N LEU A 14 6.02 -8.18 -6.97
CA LEU A 14 6.12 -7.65 -8.33
C LEU A 14 4.76 -7.77 -9.03
N CYS A 15 4.36 -6.72 -9.74
CA CYS A 15 3.16 -6.71 -10.58
C CYS A 15 3.46 -5.92 -11.87
N ASP A 16 2.61 -6.08 -12.88
CA ASP A 16 2.71 -5.31 -14.11
C ASP A 16 2.69 -3.79 -13.82
N ALA A 17 3.59 -3.06 -14.46
CA ALA A 17 3.76 -1.63 -14.22
C ALA A 17 2.53 -0.81 -14.62
N THR A 18 1.78 -1.25 -15.63
CA THR A 18 0.54 -0.58 -16.07
C THR A 18 -0.57 -0.82 -15.07
N ALA A 19 -0.70 -2.04 -14.55
CA ALA A 19 -1.65 -2.35 -13.48
C ALA A 19 -1.39 -1.49 -12.23
N ILE A 20 -0.13 -1.40 -11.79
CA ILE A 20 0.27 -0.57 -10.64
C ILE A 20 -0.08 0.90 -10.88
N LYS A 21 0.26 1.47 -12.04
CA LYS A 21 -0.03 2.89 -12.37
C LYS A 21 -1.52 3.17 -12.54
N THR A 22 -2.29 2.19 -13.02
CA THR A 22 -3.74 2.33 -13.15
C THR A 22 -4.38 2.41 -11.77
N ALA A 23 -3.91 1.60 -10.82
CA ALA A 23 -4.36 1.64 -9.44
C ALA A 23 -3.86 2.90 -8.70
N ALA A 24 -2.60 3.29 -8.87
CA ALA A 24 -1.94 4.43 -8.21
C ALA A 24 -1.75 5.59 -9.18
N ARG A 25 -2.61 6.60 -9.05
CA ARG A 25 -2.42 7.87 -9.76
C ARG A 25 -1.43 8.81 -9.07
N ALA A 26 -0.99 8.51 -7.85
CA ALA A 26 -0.02 9.30 -7.08
C ALA A 26 1.17 8.42 -6.65
N ASN A 27 2.34 9.03 -6.45
CA ASN A 27 3.53 8.33 -5.97
C ASN A 27 4.14 9.10 -4.78
N PRO A 28 4.19 8.51 -3.56
CA PRO A 28 3.69 7.18 -3.18
C PRO A 28 2.15 7.11 -3.02
N THR A 29 1.60 5.88 -3.11
CA THR A 29 0.20 5.54 -2.82
C THR A 29 0.15 4.32 -1.90
N LEU A 30 -0.69 4.34 -0.87
CA LEU A 30 -1.00 3.19 -0.02
C LEU A 30 -2.31 2.55 -0.45
N TYR A 31 -2.36 1.22 -0.54
CA TYR A 31 -3.57 0.47 -0.85
C TYR A 31 -4.01 -0.39 0.33
N LEU A 32 -5.31 -0.44 0.57
CA LEU A 32 -5.94 -1.45 1.40
C LEU A 32 -6.56 -2.52 0.50
N LEU A 33 -6.06 -3.74 0.61
CA LEU A 33 -6.50 -4.89 -0.19
C LEU A 33 -7.30 -5.87 0.68
N LYS A 34 -8.38 -6.40 0.11
CA LYS A 34 -9.11 -7.56 0.65
C LYS A 34 -9.24 -8.59 -0.47
N GLU A 35 -8.56 -9.72 -0.32
CA GLU A 35 -8.63 -10.84 -1.28
C GLU A 35 -8.38 -10.42 -2.74
N GLY A 36 -7.43 -9.50 -2.96
CA GLY A 36 -7.09 -8.99 -4.28
C GLY A 36 -7.95 -7.81 -4.78
N VAL A 37 -8.99 -7.42 -4.03
CA VAL A 37 -9.80 -6.24 -4.32
C VAL A 37 -9.26 -5.02 -3.56
N ILE A 38 -9.08 -3.90 -4.26
CA ILE A 38 -8.74 -2.61 -3.63
C ILE A 38 -10.00 -2.07 -2.95
N VAL A 39 -10.00 -2.08 -1.62
CA VAL A 39 -11.10 -1.56 -0.78
C VAL A 39 -10.95 -0.06 -0.58
N ASP A 40 -9.71 0.41 -0.39
CA ASP A 40 -9.40 1.83 -0.23
C ASP A 40 -7.98 2.14 -0.74
N LYS A 41 -7.72 3.40 -1.06
CA LYS A 41 -6.39 3.88 -1.47
C LYS A 41 -6.18 5.34 -1.10
N TRP A 42 -4.96 5.65 -0.66
CA TRP A 42 -4.59 7.00 -0.21
C TRP A 42 -3.33 7.47 -0.90
N SER A 43 -3.37 8.74 -1.33
CA SER A 43 -2.18 9.43 -1.81
C SER A 43 -1.25 9.78 -0.64
N TYR A 44 -0.01 10.17 -0.93
CA TYR A 44 0.91 10.68 0.08
C TYR A 44 0.33 11.83 0.93
N ALA A 45 -0.61 12.62 0.38
CA ALA A 45 -1.25 13.73 1.08
C ALA A 45 -2.32 13.27 2.10
N ASP A 46 -2.85 12.06 1.94
CA ASP A 46 -3.94 11.52 2.76
C ASP A 46 -3.46 10.44 3.75
N LEU A 47 -2.14 10.31 3.98
CA LEU A 47 -1.60 9.25 4.83
C LEU A 47 -2.07 9.31 6.29
N ASP A 48 -2.42 10.50 6.81
CA ASP A 48 -3.03 10.63 8.15
C ASP A 48 -4.38 9.89 8.24
N ARG A 49 -5.19 9.95 7.17
CA ARG A 49 -6.46 9.24 7.08
C ARG A 49 -6.23 7.74 6.95
N ALA A 50 -5.24 7.36 6.16
CA ALA A 50 -4.84 5.96 6.02
C ALA A 50 -4.43 5.36 7.37
N PHE A 51 -3.66 6.08 8.18
CA PHE A 51 -3.22 5.62 9.49
C PHE A 51 -4.41 5.36 10.42
N LYS A 52 -5.37 6.28 10.49
CA LYS A 52 -6.61 6.11 11.26
C LYS A 52 -7.42 4.90 10.80
N ALA A 53 -7.53 4.69 9.49
CA ALA A 53 -8.24 3.55 8.93
C ALA A 53 -7.53 2.22 9.28
N VAL A 54 -6.21 2.16 9.13
CA VAL A 54 -5.41 0.95 9.42
C VAL A 54 -5.46 0.58 10.90
N GLN A 55 -5.47 1.54 11.82
CA GLN A 55 -5.59 1.28 13.26
C GLN A 55 -6.92 0.64 13.67
N GLN A 56 -7.96 0.79 12.84
CA GLN A 56 -9.29 0.21 13.09
C GLN A 56 -9.45 -1.17 12.48
N LEU A 57 -8.47 -1.64 11.70
CA LEU A 57 -8.51 -2.98 11.13
C LEU A 57 -8.32 -4.04 12.23
N PRO A 58 -9.01 -5.18 12.13
CA PRO A 58 -8.74 -6.30 13.02
C PRO A 58 -7.27 -6.70 12.91
N ALA A 59 -6.67 -7.07 14.04
CA ALA A 59 -5.31 -7.60 14.03
C ALA A 59 -5.24 -8.82 13.11
N PRO A 60 -4.19 -8.94 12.27
CA PRO A 60 -3.98 -10.10 11.41
C PRO A 60 -3.75 -11.38 12.22
#